data_AF-A0A366DSK1-F1
#
_entry.id   AF-A0A366DSK1-F1
#
_cell.length_a   1.000
_cell.length_b   1.000
_cell.length_c   1.000
_cell.angle_alpha   90.00
_cell.angle_beta   90.00
_cell.angle_gamma   90.00
#
_symmetry.space_group_name_H-M   'P 1'
#
loop_
_entity.id
_entity.type
_entity.pdbx_description
1 polymer ?
#
loop_
_entity_poly.entity_id
_entity_poly.type
_entity_poly.pdbx_seq_one_letter_code
_entity_poly.pdbx_strand_id
1 'polypeptide(L)'
;MPLERTTVYAEAEDLAVIKDAAARTDVSEAEIIRDAIHSAAMRVRRRNEPLRLRRFATGDPTLAHRVDEILAENGREQCPIPDGSSEAGDA
;
A
#
# COMPACT_ATOMS: atom_id res chain seq x y z
N MET A 1 14.27 23.64 4.85
CA MET A 1 13.07 23.96 4.06
C MET A 1 12.37 25.15 4.70
N PRO A 2 11.74 26.06 3.94
CA PRO A 2 10.90 27.10 4.53
C PRO A 2 9.77 26.44 5.31
N LEU A 3 9.57 26.87 6.55
CA LEU A 3 8.53 26.36 7.45
C LEU A 3 7.40 27.38 7.51
N GLU A 4 6.18 26.94 7.25
CA GLU A 4 4.97 27.75 7.38
C GLU A 4 4.15 27.23 8.56
N ARG A 5 3.55 28.14 9.34
CA ARG A 5 2.69 27.75 10.48
C ARG A 5 1.30 27.39 9.95
N THR A 6 0.81 26.22 10.36
CA THR A 6 -0.54 25.76 10.08
C THR A 6 -1.16 25.25 11.38
N THR A 7 -2.42 25.59 11.64
CA THR A 7 -3.19 25.08 12.78
C THR A 7 -4.18 24.06 12.26
N VAL A 8 -4.19 22.87 12.86
CA VAL A 8 -5.06 21.76 12.46
C VAL A 8 -5.75 21.24 13.70
N TYR A 9 -7.03 20.90 13.56
CA TYR A 9 -7.76 20.16 14.59
C TYR A 9 -7.59 18.67 14.32
N ALA A 10 -7.15 17.93 15.34
CA ALA A 10 -6.98 16.48 15.31
C ALA A 10 -7.82 15.86 16.42
N GLU A 11 -8.17 14.58 16.25
CA GLU A 11 -8.88 13.84 17.29
C GLU A 11 -7.98 13.64 18.52
N ALA A 12 -8.59 13.62 19.70
CA ALA A 12 -7.84 13.49 20.95
C ALA A 12 -7.16 12.12 21.08
N GLU A 13 -7.75 11.07 20.49
CA GLU A 13 -7.18 9.72 20.45
C GLU A 13 -5.92 9.68 19.59
N ASP A 14 -5.94 10.29 18.41
CA ASP A 14 -4.77 10.38 17.53
C ASP A 14 -3.61 11.12 18.20
N LEU A 15 -3.88 12.25 18.87
CA LEU A 15 -2.87 12.99 19.61
C LEU A 15 -2.26 12.17 20.75
N ALA A 16 -3.06 11.35 21.44
CA ALA A 16 -2.55 10.46 22.48
C ALA A 16 -1.59 9.40 21.90
N VAL A 17 -1.92 8.82 20.75
CA VAL A 17 -1.05 7.86 20.05
C VAL A 17 0.26 8.50 19.62
N ILE A 18 0.22 9.71 19.05
CA ILE A 18 1.43 10.41 18.59
C ILE A 18 2.32 10.77 19.79
N LYS A 19 1.73 11.19 20.91
CA LYS A 19 2.46 11.52 22.13
C LYS A 19 3.17 10.31 22.73
N ASP A 20 2.53 9.14 22.74
CA ASP A 20 3.16 7.90 23.18
C ASP A 20 4.31 7.50 22.25
N ALA A 21 4.12 7.61 20.94
CA ALA A 21 5.17 7.35 19.96
C ALA A 21 6.37 8.31 20.13
N ALA A 22 6.13 9.58 20.40
CA ALA A 22 7.17 10.57 20.68
C ALA A 22 8.00 10.18 21.92
N ALA A 23 7.34 9.79 23.01
CA ALA A 23 8.01 9.36 24.24
C ALA A 23 8.87 8.11 24.04
N ARG A 24 8.43 7.18 23.19
CA ARG A 24 9.15 5.94 22.89
C ARG A 24 10.37 6.13 21.99
N THR A 25 10.37 7.16 21.14
CA THR A 25 11.34 7.31 20.05
C THR A 25 12.34 8.46 20.30
N ASP A 26 12.17 9.22 21.40
CA ASP A 26 12.95 10.42 21.73
C ASP A 26 12.89 11.50 20.63
N VAL A 27 11.74 11.57 19.96
CA VAL A 27 11.47 12.50 18.86
C VAL A 27 10.33 13.42 19.27
N SER A 28 10.42 14.71 18.92
CA SER A 28 9.34 15.66 19.26
C SER A 28 8.05 15.32 18.50
N GLU A 29 6.90 15.49 19.16
CA GLU A 29 5.57 15.32 18.55
C GLU A 29 5.44 16.12 17.24
N ALA A 30 5.96 17.35 17.22
CA ALA A 30 5.95 18.20 16.05
C ALA A 30 6.78 17.64 14.88
N GLU A 31 7.86 16.91 15.15
CA GLU A 31 8.66 16.22 14.12
C GLU A 31 7.83 15.11 13.46
N ILE A 32 7.15 14.29 14.27
CA ILE A 32 6.31 13.19 13.79
C ILE A 32 5.20 13.75 12.89
N ILE A 33 4.55 14.84 13.32
CA ILE A 33 3.51 15.49 12.53
C ILE A 33 4.08 16.07 11.22
N ARG A 34 5.26 16.69 11.25
CA ARG A 34 5.92 17.20 10.03
C ARG A 34 6.20 16.07 9.04
N ASP A 35 6.73 14.95 9.50
CA ASP A 35 7.05 13.79 8.67
C ASP A 35 5.81 13.11 8.11
N ALA A 36 4.74 13.04 8.91
CA ALA A 36 3.45 12.52 8.46
C ALA A 36 2.86 13.38 7.33
N ILE A 37 2.85 14.71 7.49
CA ILE A 37 2.37 15.64 6.46
C ILE A 37 3.23 15.54 5.20
N HIS A 38 4.56 15.48 5.35
CA HIS A 38 5.47 15.32 4.22
C HIS A 38 5.18 14.02 3.46
N SER A 39 5.04 12.90 4.17
CA SER A 39 4.75 11.59 3.60
C SER A 39 3.40 11.58 2.88
N ALA A 40 2.37 12.18 3.47
CA ALA A 40 1.06 12.34 2.85
C ALA A 40 1.15 13.19 1.56
N ALA A 41 1.87 14.33 1.60
CA ALA A 41 2.07 15.18 0.43
C ALA A 41 2.79 14.44 -0.70
N MET A 42 3.83 13.65 -0.38
CA MET A 42 4.54 12.82 -1.36
C MET A 42 3.64 11.75 -1.98
N ARG A 43 2.76 11.13 -1.18
CA ARG A 43 1.78 10.15 -1.67
C ARG A 43 0.78 10.78 -2.66
N VAL A 44 0.30 11.99 -2.35
CA VAL A 44 -0.61 12.74 -3.24
C VAL A 44 0.10 13.17 -4.52
N ARG A 45 1.35 13.68 -4.43
CA ARG A 45 2.15 14.06 -5.60
C ARG A 45 2.40 12.87 -6.53
N ARG A 46 2.82 11.71 -5.99
CA ARG A 46 3.06 10.49 -6.78
C ARG A 46 1.82 10.02 -7.54
N ARG A 47 0.62 10.19 -6.97
CA ARG A 47 -0.62 9.75 -7.60
C ARG A 47 -1.05 10.62 -8.79
N ASN A 48 -0.65 11.90 -8.79
CA ASN A 48 -1.04 12.86 -9.83
C ASN A 48 0.00 13.01 -10.96
N GLU A 49 1.24 12.56 -10.77
CA GLU A 49 2.26 12.61 -11.83
C GLU A 49 2.07 11.44 -12.81
N PRO A 50 2.13 11.67 -14.15
CA PRO A 50 2.17 10.60 -15.13
C PRO A 50 3.31 9.62 -14.81
N LEU A 51 3.00 8.33 -14.75
CA LEU A 51 3.98 7.31 -14.44
C LEU A 51 5.10 7.31 -15.50
N ARG A 52 6.26 7.89 -15.16
CA ARG A 52 7.47 7.86 -15.99
C ARG A 52 8.22 6.54 -15.78
N LEU A 53 7.53 5.43 -16.02
CA LEU A 53 8.18 4.11 -16.00
C LEU A 53 9.17 4.03 -17.16
N ARG A 54 10.35 3.49 -16.88
CA ARG A 54 11.28 3.09 -17.93
C ARG A 54 10.56 2.06 -18.79
N ARG A 55 10.29 2.39 -20.06
CA ARG A 55 9.78 1.41 -21.02
C ARG A 55 10.90 0.41 -21.26
N PHE A 56 10.77 -0.77 -20.67
CA PHE A 56 11.60 -1.90 -21.02
C PHE A 56 11.08 -2.45 -22.35
N ALA A 57 11.96 -2.55 -23.35
CA ALA A 57 11.66 -3.28 -24.59
C ALA A 57 11.79 -4.79 -24.34
N THR A 58 11.12 -5.29 -23.30
CA THR A 58 11.16 -6.69 -22.91
C THR A 58 9.84 -7.33 -23.28
N GLY A 59 9.89 -8.15 -24.34
CA GLY A 59 8.81 -9.05 -24.71
C GLY A 59 8.26 -8.85 -26.11
N ASP A 60 7.29 -9.70 -26.41
CA ASP A 60 6.47 -9.64 -27.61
C ASP A 60 5.54 -8.41 -27.57
N PRO A 61 5.58 -7.51 -28.57
CA PRO A 61 4.73 -6.32 -28.62
C PRO A 61 3.23 -6.64 -28.68
N THR A 62 2.86 -7.88 -29.02
CA THR A 62 1.46 -8.34 -29.08
C THR A 62 0.99 -9.01 -27.80
N LEU A 63 1.86 -9.18 -26.80
CA LEU A 63 1.55 -9.87 -25.54
C LEU A 63 0.29 -9.30 -24.87
N ALA A 64 0.13 -7.98 -24.87
CA ALA A 64 -1.03 -7.32 -24.28
C ALA A 64 -2.37 -7.74 -24.93
N HIS A 65 -2.36 -8.13 -26.21
CA HIS A 65 -3.57 -8.55 -26.92
C HIS A 65 -3.89 -10.04 -26.74
N ARG A 66 -2.94 -10.83 -26.23
CA ARG A 66 -3.05 -12.29 -26.09
C ARG A 66 -3.14 -12.76 -24.64
N VAL A 67 -3.33 -11.82 -23.69
CA VAL A 67 -3.40 -12.13 -22.26
C VAL A 67 -4.49 -13.15 -21.96
N ASP A 68 -5.68 -12.99 -22.55
CA ASP A 68 -6.81 -13.87 -22.29
C ASP A 68 -6.58 -15.30 -22.81
N GLU A 69 -5.95 -15.43 -23.98
CA GLU A 69 -5.55 -16.72 -24.57
C GLU A 69 -4.53 -17.43 -23.68
N ILE A 70 -3.46 -16.72 -23.28
CA ILE A 70 -2.40 -17.26 -22.42
C ILE A 70 -2.94 -17.68 -21.06
N LEU A 71 -3.84 -16.90 -20.46
CA LEU A 71 -4.45 -17.26 -19.18
C LEU A 71 -5.42 -18.43 -19.30
N ALA A 72 -6.13 -18.57 -20.42
CA ALA A 72 -7.00 -19.72 -20.68
C ALA A 72 -6.20 -21.01 -20.91
N GLU A 73 -5.04 -20.93 -21.54
CA GLU A 73 -4.13 -22.07 -21.74
C GLU A 73 -3.49 -22.53 -20.42
N ASN A 74 -3.10 -21.60 -19.55
CA ASN A 74 -2.37 -21.91 -18.31
C ASN A 74 -3.28 -22.09 -17.07
N GLY A 75 -4.56 -21.69 -17.14
CA GLY A 75 -5.50 -21.74 -16.02
C GLY A 75 -5.99 -23.13 -15.60
N ARG A 76 -5.44 -24.21 -16.18
CA ARG A 76 -5.84 -25.60 -15.90
C ARG A 76 -4.84 -26.40 -15.08
N GLU A 77 -3.65 -25.87 -14.81
CA GLU A 77 -2.66 -26.55 -13.96
C GLU A 77 -2.81 -26.11 -12.50
N GLN A 78 -3.42 -27.03 -11.74
CA GLN A 78 -3.66 -27.13 -10.30
C GLN A 78 -3.12 -26.04 -9.34
N CYS A 79 -4.05 -25.48 -8.55
CA CYS A 79 -3.94 -25.62 -7.09
C CYS A 79 -5.10 -26.52 -6.63
N PRO A 80 -4.86 -27.72 -6.06
CA PRO A 80 -5.92 -28.44 -5.38
C PRO A 80 -6.28 -27.65 -4.12
N ILE A 81 -7.50 -27.10 -4.07
CA ILE A 81 -8.06 -26.68 -2.79
C ILE A 81 -8.37 -27.99 -2.06
N PRO A 82 -7.76 -28.28 -0.89
CA PRO A 82 -8.19 -29.42 -0.11
C PRO A 82 -9.61 -29.12 0.39
N ASP A 83 -10.59 -29.86 -0.13
CA ASP A 83 -11.95 -29.83 0.38
C ASP A 83 -11.90 -30.32 1.83
N GLY A 84 -11.98 -29.36 2.76
CA GLY A 84 -12.07 -29.60 4.19
C GLY A 84 -13.43 -30.19 4.56
N SER A 85 -13.72 -31.40 4.11
CA SER A 85 -14.81 -32.22 4.63
C SER A 85 -14.34 -32.88 5.91
N SER A 86 -14.45 -32.12 7.01
CA SER A 86 -14.46 -32.66 8.37
C SER A 86 -15.69 -33.56 8.53
N GLU A 87 -15.55 -34.86 8.27
CA GLU A 87 -16.44 -35.86 8.87
C GLU A 87 -16.10 -35.97 10.36
N ALA A 88 -16.82 -35.20 11.16
CA ALA A 88 -16.91 -35.38 12.60
C ALA A 88 -18.38 -35.59 12.96
N GLY A 89 -18.71 -36.81 13.36
CA GLY A 89 -19.99 -37.19 13.96
C GLY A 89 -20.75 -38.24 13.17
N ASP A 90 -20.62 -39.53 13.53
CA ASP A 90 -21.55 -40.17 14.47
C ASP A 90 -21.13 -41.63 14.75
N ALA A 91 -21.54 -42.15 15.92
CA ALA A 91 -21.35 -43.48 16.52
C ALA A 91 -20.10 -43.71 17.41
#